data_AF-A0A9E2RHT4-F1
#
_entry.id   AF-A0A9E2RHT4-F1
#
_cell.length_a   1.000
_cell.length_b   1.000
_cell.length_c   1.000
_cell.angle_alpha   90.00
_cell.angle_beta   90.00
_cell.angle_gamma   90.00
#
_symmetry.space_group_name_H-M   'P 1'
#
loop_
_entity.id
_entity.type
_entity.pdbx_description
1 polymer ?
#
loop_
_entity_poly.entity_id
_entity_poly.type
_entity_poly.pdbx_seq_one_letter_code
_entity_poly.pdbx_strand_id
1 'polypeptide(L)'
;MIDRKFTFSAISQFVHHHLLWFLISAYAIAAVYPTFGLWIRSVSFGDISIFQEKTHISLLMMMLASLMFNAGLGLKTSHLKAVMQKKRVLAAGLVANLAIPMAYIF
;
A
#
# COMPACT_ATOMS: atom_id res chain seq x y z
N MET A 1 -7.27 -23.48 27.82
CA MET A 1 -7.30 -22.10 27.25
C MET A 1 -6.05 -21.85 26.39
N ILE A 2 -5.73 -22.77 25.48
CA ILE A 2 -4.51 -22.77 24.65
C ILE A 2 -4.92 -23.43 23.33
N ASP A 3 -5.27 -22.66 22.30
CA ASP A 3 -5.45 -23.20 20.92
C ASP A 3 -5.57 -22.09 19.87
N ARG A 4 -6.03 -20.89 20.25
CA ARG A 4 -6.26 -19.81 19.27
C ARG A 4 -5.00 -19.19 18.65
N LYS A 5 -3.82 -19.33 19.26
CA LYS A 5 -2.60 -18.64 18.77
C LYS A 5 -1.93 -19.33 17.58
N PHE A 6 -2.03 -20.65 17.48
CA PHE A 6 -1.33 -21.42 16.44
C PHE A 6 -1.94 -21.18 15.05
N THR A 7 -3.26 -21.06 14.99
CA THR A 7 -4.01 -20.89 13.73
C THR A 7 -3.78 -19.53 13.08
N PHE A 8 -3.76 -18.43 13.85
CA PHE A 8 -3.54 -17.09 13.28
C PHE A 8 -2.13 -16.91 12.72
N SER A 9 -1.12 -17.44 13.40
CA SER A 9 0.27 -17.39 12.92
C SER A 9 0.46 -18.26 11.66
N ALA A 10 -0.14 -19.45 11.62
CA ALA A 10 -0.09 -20.32 10.45
C ALA A 10 -0.78 -19.69 9.23
N ILE A 11 -1.97 -19.09 9.42
CA ILE A 11 -2.68 -18.36 8.35
C ILE A 11 -1.86 -17.17 7.87
N SER A 12 -1.31 -16.39 8.79
CA SER A 12 -0.47 -15.23 8.43
C SER A 12 0.74 -15.64 7.59
N GLN A 13 1.44 -16.71 7.98
CA GLN A 13 2.58 -17.23 7.23
C GLN A 13 2.18 -17.78 5.86
N PHE A 14 1.04 -18.47 5.78
CA PHE A 14 0.51 -18.98 4.51
C PHE A 14 0.16 -17.86 3.53
N VAL A 15 -0.57 -16.83 4.03
CA VAL A 15 -0.94 -15.64 3.25
C VAL A 15 0.31 -14.87 2.83
N HIS A 16 1.28 -14.70 3.71
CA HIS A 16 2.51 -13.98 3.38
C HIS A 16 3.35 -14.71 2.33
N HIS A 17 3.43 -16.04 2.41
CA HIS A 17 4.17 -16.86 1.45
C HIS A 17 3.49 -16.89 0.07
N HIS A 18 2.16 -16.95 0.01
CA HIS A 18 1.39 -17.01 -1.24
C HIS A 18 0.87 -15.65 -1.70
N LEU A 19 1.33 -14.54 -1.10
CA LEU A 19 0.78 -13.20 -1.34
C LEU A 19 0.82 -12.82 -2.83
N LEU A 20 1.92 -13.14 -3.52
CA LEU A 20 2.06 -12.87 -4.95
C LEU A 20 1.06 -13.69 -5.78
N TRP A 21 0.84 -14.96 -5.45
CA TRP A 21 -0.14 -15.80 -6.13
C TRP A 21 -1.58 -15.33 -5.91
N PHE A 22 -1.89 -14.89 -4.69
CA PHE A 22 -3.17 -14.25 -4.39
C PHE A 22 -3.35 -12.95 -5.18
N LEU A 23 -2.30 -12.12 -5.29
CA LEU A 23 -2.35 -10.88 -6.05
C LEU A 23 -2.57 -11.13 -7.55
N ILE A 24 -1.85 -12.10 -8.14
CA ILE A 24 -2.02 -12.49 -9.54
C ILE A 24 -3.44 -13.02 -9.79
N SER A 25 -3.93 -13.90 -8.90
CA SER A 25 -5.28 -14.45 -9.01
C SER A 25 -6.34 -13.35 -8.89
N ALA A 26 -6.18 -12.41 -7.95
CA ALA A 26 -7.08 -11.28 -7.81
C ALA A 26 -7.09 -10.39 -9.07
N TYR A 27 -5.93 -10.16 -9.68
CA TYR A 27 -5.82 -9.38 -10.91
C TYR A 27 -6.45 -10.10 -12.11
N ALA A 28 -6.25 -11.42 -12.21
CA ALA A 28 -6.89 -12.25 -13.23
C ALA A 28 -8.43 -12.25 -13.08
N ILE A 29 -8.94 -12.39 -11.85
CA ILE A 29 -10.37 -12.29 -11.57
C ILE A 29 -10.90 -10.90 -11.92
N ALA A 30 -10.17 -9.83 -11.58
CA ALA A 30 -10.56 -8.46 -11.92
C ALA A 30 -10.59 -8.21 -13.45
N ALA A 31 -9.74 -8.88 -14.22
CA ALA A 31 -9.76 -8.83 -15.67
C ALA A 31 -11.00 -9.51 -16.28
N VAL A 32 -11.47 -10.61 -15.68
CA VAL A 32 -12.67 -11.34 -16.14
C VAL A 32 -13.96 -10.70 -15.61
N TYR A 33 -13.97 -10.25 -14.36
CA TYR A 33 -15.12 -9.66 -13.66
C TYR A 33 -14.77 -8.29 -13.07
N PRO A 34 -14.65 -7.24 -13.91
CA PRO A 34 -14.22 -5.91 -13.46
C PRO A 34 -15.24 -5.23 -12.55
N THR A 35 -16.51 -5.64 -12.61
CA THR A 35 -17.63 -5.01 -11.92
C THR A 35 -17.43 -4.97 -10.40
N PHE A 36 -16.88 -6.04 -9.81
CA PHE A 36 -16.60 -6.09 -8.37
C PHE A 36 -15.52 -5.08 -7.96
N GLY A 37 -14.47 -4.94 -8.77
CA GLY A 37 -13.41 -3.96 -8.54
C GLY A 37 -13.87 -2.51 -8.77
N LEU A 38 -14.79 -2.28 -9.71
CA LEU A 38 -15.37 -0.95 -9.92
C LEU A 38 -16.33 -0.56 -8.79
N TRP A 39 -17.00 -1.52 -8.17
CA TRP A 39 -17.92 -1.25 -7.07
C TRP A 39 -17.20 -0.64 -5.87
N ILE A 40 -16.02 -1.16 -5.49
CA ILE A 40 -15.24 -0.60 -4.37
C ILE A 40 -14.80 0.85 -4.63
N ARG A 41 -14.56 1.21 -5.90
CA ARG A 41 -14.22 2.58 -6.31
C ARG A 41 -15.40 3.53 -6.15
N SER A 42 -16.62 3.04 -6.35
CA SER A 42 -17.85 3.84 -6.23
C SER A 42 -18.27 4.12 -4.78
N VAL A 43 -17.71 3.40 -3.80
CA VAL A 43 -17.97 3.64 -2.38
C VAL A 43 -17.25 4.90 -1.93
N SER A 44 -18.00 5.99 -1.79
CA SER A 44 -17.55 7.27 -1.24
C SER A 44 -18.30 7.60 0.04
N PHE A 45 -17.57 8.09 1.03
CA PHE A 45 -18.08 8.55 2.33
C PHE A 45 -18.40 10.05 2.34
N GLY A 46 -18.19 10.74 1.22
CA GLY A 46 -18.47 12.16 1.05
C GLY A 46 -17.23 12.98 0.72
N ASP A 47 -17.44 14.29 0.57
CA ASP A 47 -16.41 15.22 0.12
C ASP A 47 -15.99 16.12 1.28
N ILE A 48 -14.69 16.24 1.51
CA ILE A 48 -14.14 17.24 2.42
C ILE A 48 -13.45 18.32 1.59
N SER A 49 -13.90 19.55 1.77
CA SER A 49 -13.24 20.73 1.19
C SER A 49 -12.12 21.18 2.13
N ILE A 50 -10.86 20.96 1.74
CA ILE A 50 -9.67 21.44 2.46
C ILE A 50 -8.98 22.47 1.55
N PHE A 51 -8.75 23.69 2.04
CA PHE A 51 -8.02 24.73 1.29
C PHE A 51 -8.58 25.00 -0.13
N GLN A 52 -9.90 25.03 -0.28
CA GLN A 52 -10.64 25.17 -1.57
C GLN A 52 -10.57 23.96 -2.52
N GLU A 53 -9.85 22.89 -2.16
CA GLU A 53 -9.81 21.64 -2.90
C GLU A 53 -10.83 20.63 -2.32
N LYS A 54 -11.67 20.09 -3.19
CA LYS A 54 -12.64 19.04 -2.81
C LYS A 54 -11.95 17.68 -2.87
N THR A 55 -11.68 17.13 -1.69
CA THR A 55 -11.14 15.77 -1.57
C THR A 55 -12.27 14.78 -1.35
N HIS A 56 -12.46 13.88 -2.31
CA HIS A 56 -13.43 12.79 -2.21
C HIS A 56 -12.89 11.70 -1.28
N ILE A 57 -13.52 11.49 -0.13
CA ILE A 57 -13.15 10.41 0.78
C ILE A 57 -13.78 9.12 0.27
N SER A 58 -13.01 8.40 -0.55
CA SER A 58 -13.39 7.06 -1.01
C SER A 58 -12.90 5.96 -0.08
N LEU A 59 -13.55 4.79 -0.15
CA LEU A 59 -13.07 3.58 0.51
C LEU A 59 -11.63 3.23 0.10
N LEU A 60 -11.28 3.44 -1.17
CA LEU A 60 -9.91 3.27 -1.67
C LEU A 60 -8.91 4.18 -0.95
N MET A 61 -9.27 5.44 -0.69
CA MET A 61 -8.43 6.38 0.07
C MET A 61 -8.24 5.90 1.51
N MET A 62 -9.29 5.39 2.16
CA MET A 62 -9.21 4.83 3.52
C MET A 62 -8.31 3.58 3.57
N MET A 63 -8.42 2.70 2.57
CA MET A 63 -7.54 1.53 2.44
C MET A 63 -6.08 1.96 2.24
N LEU A 64 -5.83 2.92 1.35
CA LEU A 64 -4.51 3.47 1.11
C LEU A 64 -3.93 4.13 2.36
N ALA A 65 -4.73 4.95 3.06
CA ALA A 65 -4.33 5.58 4.31
C ALA A 65 -3.97 4.54 5.37
N SER A 66 -4.77 3.48 5.50
CA SER A 66 -4.50 2.37 6.42
C SER A 66 -3.20 1.64 6.06
N LEU A 67 -2.93 1.40 4.76
CA LEU A 67 -1.69 0.79 4.30
C LEU A 67 -0.48 1.67 4.56
N MET A 68 -0.57 2.97 4.25
CA MET A 68 0.50 3.94 4.50
C MET A 68 0.76 4.13 6.00
N PHE A 69 -0.29 4.16 6.81
CA PHE A 69 -0.20 4.23 8.26
C PHE A 69 0.47 2.98 8.84
N ASN A 70 0.04 1.79 8.41
CA ASN A 70 0.65 0.52 8.82
C ASN A 70 2.13 0.43 8.39
N ALA A 71 2.44 0.88 7.17
CA ALA A 71 3.82 0.97 6.70
C ALA A 71 4.66 1.94 7.54
N GLY A 72 4.09 3.07 7.94
CA GLY A 72 4.73 4.05 8.83
C GLY A 72 5.00 3.50 10.24
N LEU A 73 4.03 2.82 10.85
CA LEU A 73 4.19 2.19 12.17
C LEU A 73 5.20 1.02 12.16
N GLY A 74 5.32 0.32 11.03
CA GLY A 74 6.28 -0.78 10.86
C GLY A 74 7.75 -0.35 10.75
N LEU A 75 8.03 0.95 10.71
CA LEU A 75 9.39 1.48 10.62
C LEU A 75 10.09 1.40 11.98
N LYS A 76 11.16 0.60 12.09
CA LYS A 76 12.03 0.66 13.26
C LYS A 76 12.86 1.94 13.21
N THR A 77 12.75 2.77 14.24
CA THR A 77 13.49 4.05 14.37
C THR A 77 15.01 3.89 14.25
N SER A 78 15.54 2.72 14.64
CA SER A 78 16.95 2.35 14.47
C SER A 78 17.36 2.17 13.00
N HIS A 79 16.51 1.58 12.16
CA HIS A 79 16.76 1.46 10.71
C HIS A 79 16.68 2.81 10.02
N LEU A 80 15.76 3.70 10.44
CA LEU A 80 15.70 5.08 9.92
C LEU A 80 17.02 5.82 10.15
N LYS A 81 17.60 5.71 11.35
CA LYS A 81 18.89 6.34 11.66
C LYS A 81 20.03 5.76 10.82
N ALA A 82 20.05 4.44 10.61
CA ALA A 82 21.05 3.76 9.78
C ALA A 82 20.93 4.13 8.29
N VAL A 83 19.71 4.25 7.76
CA VAL A 83 19.45 4.70 6.38
C VAL A 83 19.88 6.17 6.19
N MET A 84 19.60 7.03 7.18
CA MET A 84 20.03 8.43 7.17
C MET A 84 21.56 8.59 7.17
N GLN A 85 22.32 7.62 7.67
CA GLN A 85 23.78 7.64 7.60
C GLN A 85 24.29 7.38 6.16
N LYS A 86 23.52 6.67 5.33
CA LYS A 86 23.85 6.41 3.92
C LYS A 86 23.24 7.46 2.97
N LYS A 87 23.43 8.74 3.30
CA LYS A 87 22.84 9.90 2.58
C LYS A 87 23.01 9.85 1.06
N ARG A 88 24.18 9.45 0.56
CA ARG A 88 24.47 9.38 -0.88
C ARG A 88 23.63 8.32 -1.60
N VAL A 89 23.44 7.15 -1.00
CA VAL A 89 22.61 6.08 -1.58
C VAL A 89 21.14 6.48 -1.55
N LEU A 90 20.69 7.10 -0.45
CA LEU A 90 19.34 7.63 -0.34
C LEU A 90 19.06 8.72 -1.38
N ALA A 91 20.00 9.66 -1.55
CA ALA A 91 19.89 10.73 -2.54
C ALA A 91 19.89 10.17 -3.97
N ALA A 92 20.78 9.22 -4.28
CA ALA A 92 20.80 8.57 -5.59
C ALA A 92 19.48 7.83 -5.87
N GLY A 93 18.94 7.10 -4.89
CA GLY A 93 17.64 6.43 -5.01
C GLY A 93 16.49 7.40 -5.21
N LEU A 94 16.46 8.53 -4.48
CA LEU A 94 15.47 9.59 -4.65
C LEU A 94 15.55 10.23 -6.03
N VAL A 95 16.75 10.61 -6.48
CA VAL A 95 16.97 11.19 -7.80
C VAL A 95 16.55 10.20 -8.87
N ALA A 96 16.92 8.92 -8.76
CA ALA A 96 16.47 7.89 -9.69
C ALA A 96 14.94 7.75 -9.69
N ASN A 97 14.29 7.71 -8.52
CA ASN A 97 12.84 7.57 -8.42
C ASN A 97 12.06 8.76 -9.03
N LEU A 98 12.65 9.96 -9.03
CA LEU A 98 12.08 11.13 -9.71
C LEU A 98 12.44 11.19 -11.20
N ALA A 99 13.70 10.90 -11.54
CA ALA A 99 14.23 11.02 -12.88
C ALA A 99 13.69 9.95 -13.83
N ILE A 100 13.43 8.72 -13.36
CA ILE A 100 12.92 7.63 -14.20
C ILE A 100 11.54 7.99 -14.79
N PRO A 101 10.51 8.38 -14.01
CA PRO A 101 9.24 8.83 -14.58
C PRO A 101 9.39 10.07 -15.47
N MET A 102 10.25 11.03 -15.11
CA MET A 102 10.46 12.23 -15.92
C MET A 102 11.07 11.90 -17.29
N ALA A 103 12.09 11.05 -17.33
CA ALA A 103 12.74 10.62 -18.57
C ALA A 103 11.86 9.69 -19.43
N TYR A 104 10.80 9.10 -18.88
CA TYR A 104 9.83 8.34 -19.66
C TYR A 104 8.73 9.22 -20.28
N ILE A 105 8.42 10.35 -19.63
CA ILE A 105 7.39 11.30 -20.08
C ILE A 105 7.96 12.29 -21.11
N PHE A 106 9.24 12.67 -21.00
CA PHE A 106 9.97 13.50 -21.96
C PHE A 106 10.69 12.65 -23.02
#